data_AF-A0A6J4VLZ5-F1
#
_entry.id   AF-A0A6J4VLZ5-F1
#
_cell.length_a   1.000
_cell.length_b   1.000
_cell.length_c   1.000
_cell.angle_alpha   90.00
_cell.angle_beta   90.00
_cell.angle_gamma   90.00
#
_symmetry.space_group_name_H-M   'P 1'
#
loop_
_entity.id
_entity.type
_entity.pdbx_description
1 polymer ?
#
loop_
_entity_poly.entity_id
_entity_poly.type
_entity_poly.pdbx_seq_one_letter_code
_entity_poly.pdbx_strand_id
1 'polypeptide(L)'
;MSDGATPGALRRAAAEGIGTFGLVFAGCGAIVVNTTTGGAIGHVGVALTFGLIIMTMINATGHISGAHFNPAVTLAFAATRHFPPALVPVYLAAQLGGAVAAAAPLRALFGPVARLGATGPAGTAGQSLLLEIVLSFFLMFVITAVATDTRAVGGRRPSRSAGRWRWRRSSRGRSRARR
;
A
#
# COMPACT_ATOMS: atom_id res chain seq x y z
N MET A 1 -17.84 -6.18 -21.35
CA MET A 1 -18.02 -5.78 -19.94
C MET A 1 -17.29 -6.81 -19.09
N SER A 2 -16.02 -6.58 -18.77
CA SER A 2 -15.30 -7.41 -17.79
C SER A 2 -15.62 -6.85 -16.41
N ASP A 3 -16.21 -7.67 -15.55
CA ASP A 3 -16.50 -7.34 -14.16
C ASP A 3 -15.28 -6.71 -13.47
N GLY A 4 -15.53 -5.77 -12.56
CA GLY A 4 -14.52 -5.17 -11.69
C GLY A 4 -13.94 -6.19 -10.69
N ALA A 5 -13.31 -7.24 -11.20
CA ALA A 5 -12.68 -8.29 -10.42
C ALA A 5 -11.48 -7.69 -9.70
N THR A 6 -11.48 -7.82 -8.37
CA THR A 6 -10.33 -7.54 -7.52
C THR A 6 -9.08 -8.19 -8.13
N PRO A 7 -7.96 -7.46 -8.30
CA PRO A 7 -6.74 -8.01 -8.86
C PRO A 7 -6.36 -9.33 -8.18
N GLY A 8 -6.00 -10.35 -8.98
CA GLY A 8 -5.59 -11.65 -8.46
C GLY A 8 -4.40 -11.55 -7.50
N ALA A 9 -4.29 -12.50 -6.57
CA ALA A 9 -3.27 -12.48 -5.51
C ALA A 9 -1.85 -12.32 -6.05
N LEU A 10 -1.52 -12.96 -7.18
CA LEU A 10 -0.22 -12.83 -7.83
C LEU A 10 0.08 -11.40 -8.31
N ARG A 11 -0.91 -10.72 -8.89
CA ARG A 11 -0.76 -9.34 -9.37
C ARG A 11 -0.57 -8.38 -8.19
N ARG A 12 -1.26 -8.63 -7.08
CA ARG A 12 -1.10 -7.88 -5.82
C ARG A 12 0.28 -8.12 -5.21
N ALA A 13 0.74 -9.36 -5.15
CA ALA A 13 2.07 -9.72 -4.69
C ALA A 13 3.18 -9.04 -5.52
N ALA A 14 3.06 -9.06 -6.85
CA ALA A 14 4.02 -8.39 -7.73
C ALA A 14 4.08 -6.88 -7.47
N ALA A 15 2.92 -6.22 -7.31
CA ALA A 15 2.85 -4.80 -6.96
C ALA A 15 3.51 -4.51 -5.59
N GLU A 16 3.24 -5.32 -4.57
CA GLU A 16 3.88 -5.19 -3.26
C GLU A 16 5.40 -5.38 -3.33
N GLY A 17 5.87 -6.41 -4.05
CA GLY A 17 7.29 -6.67 -4.21
C GLY A 17 8.02 -5.56 -4.96
N ILE A 18 7.43 -5.03 -6.05
CA ILE A 18 8.00 -3.90 -6.80
C ILE A 18 8.03 -2.63 -5.96
N GLY A 19 6.95 -2.33 -5.22
CA GLY A 19 6.90 -1.16 -4.36
C GLY A 19 7.90 -1.24 -3.20
N THR A 20 8.03 -2.39 -2.53
CA THR A 20 9.04 -2.59 -1.50
C THR A 20 10.46 -2.57 -2.07
N PHE A 21 10.68 -3.15 -3.26
CA PHE A 21 11.96 -3.03 -3.96
C PHE A 21 12.32 -1.56 -4.20
N GLY A 22 11.41 -0.78 -4.77
CA GLY A 22 11.63 0.64 -5.04
C GLY A 22 11.94 1.42 -3.77
N LEU A 23 11.15 1.19 -2.71
CA LEU A 23 11.34 1.79 -1.40
C LEU A 23 12.75 1.52 -0.84
N VAL A 24 13.17 0.25 -0.79
CA VAL A 24 14.47 -0.13 -0.25
C VAL A 24 15.60 0.37 -1.15
N PHE A 25 15.49 0.18 -2.47
CA PHE A 25 16.52 0.59 -3.41
C PHE A 25 16.77 2.10 -3.36
N ALA A 26 15.72 2.92 -3.46
CA ALA A 26 15.87 4.37 -3.46
C ALA A 26 16.17 4.95 -2.07
N GLY A 27 15.42 4.52 -1.04
CA GLY A 27 15.56 5.04 0.32
C GLY A 27 16.90 4.65 0.95
N CYS A 28 17.21 3.35 0.98
CA CYS A 28 18.50 2.89 1.48
C CYS A 28 19.66 3.29 0.56
N GLY A 29 19.42 3.35 -0.76
CA GLY A 29 20.38 3.91 -1.72
C GLY A 29 20.75 5.36 -1.41
N ALA A 30 19.80 6.21 -1.02
CA ALA A 30 20.09 7.58 -0.60
C ALA A 30 20.99 7.62 0.65
N ILE A 31 20.82 6.71 1.61
CA ILE A 31 21.73 6.60 2.76
C ILE A 31 23.14 6.23 2.28
N VAL A 32 23.25 5.21 1.43
CA VAL A 32 24.54 4.73 0.88
C VAL A 32 25.25 5.83 0.10
N VAL A 33 24.53 6.54 -0.78
CA VAL A 33 25.08 7.66 -1.56
C VAL A 33 25.46 8.81 -0.64
N ASN A 34 24.64 9.14 0.35
CA ASN A 34 24.97 10.19 1.31
C ASN A 34 26.26 9.88 2.07
N THR A 35 26.46 8.63 2.49
CA THR A 35 27.71 8.20 3.13
C THR A 35 28.89 8.27 2.17
N THR A 36 28.73 7.81 0.93
CA THR A 36 29.80 7.78 -0.08
C THR A 36 30.23 9.18 -0.52
N THR A 37 29.30 10.14 -0.52
CA THR A 37 29.54 11.53 -0.93
C THR A 37 29.92 12.46 0.21
N GLY A 38 30.19 11.92 1.42
CA GLY A 38 30.57 12.74 2.58
C GLY A 38 29.45 13.63 3.11
N GLY A 39 28.18 13.25 2.89
CA GLY A 39 27.03 13.94 3.44
C GLY A 39 26.30 14.88 2.48
N ALA A 40 26.57 14.81 1.17
CA ALA A 40 26.04 15.78 0.18
C ALA A 40 24.50 15.79 0.08
N ILE A 41 23.83 14.68 0.37
CA ILE A 41 22.35 14.59 0.36
C ILE A 41 21.78 15.18 1.66
N GLY A 42 22.47 15.00 2.78
CA GLY A 42 22.02 15.40 4.12
C GLY A 42 20.82 14.60 4.63
N HIS A 43 20.48 14.80 5.91
CA HIS A 43 19.37 14.07 6.54
C HIS A 43 18.01 14.38 5.89
N VAL A 44 17.79 15.66 5.55
CA VAL A 44 16.56 16.10 4.88
C VAL A 44 16.41 15.46 3.49
N GLY A 45 17.48 15.39 2.69
CA GLY A 45 17.42 14.76 1.37
C GLY A 45 17.13 13.26 1.44
N VAL A 46 17.69 12.56 2.43
CA VAL A 46 17.38 11.14 2.68
C VAL A 46 15.91 10.99 3.07
N ALA A 47 15.41 11.78 4.01
CA ALA A 47 14.01 11.74 4.44
C ALA A 47 13.03 12.02 3.29
N LEU A 48 13.33 13.02 2.44
CA LEU A 48 12.56 13.32 1.24
C LEU A 48 12.58 12.17 0.24
N THR A 49 13.73 11.51 0.04
CA THR A 49 13.81 10.36 -0.88
C THR A 49 12.89 9.24 -0.45
N PHE A 50 12.88 8.88 0.85
CA PHE A 50 11.95 7.90 1.41
C PHE A 50 10.49 8.32 1.19
N GLY A 51 10.14 9.58 1.47
CA GLY A 51 8.77 10.07 1.27
C GLY A 51 8.33 10.03 -0.19
N LEU A 52 9.17 10.52 -1.10
CA LEU A 52 8.86 10.63 -2.53
C LEU A 52 8.75 9.25 -3.21
N ILE A 53 9.62 8.29 -2.87
CA ILE A 53 9.51 6.96 -3.45
C ILE A 53 8.25 6.23 -2.99
N ILE A 54 7.88 6.35 -1.70
CA ILE A 54 6.63 5.80 -1.18
C ILE A 54 5.45 6.43 -1.91
N MET A 55 5.41 7.77 -2.00
CA MET A 55 4.34 8.49 -2.72
C MET A 55 4.22 8.02 -4.17
N THR A 56 5.35 7.87 -4.87
CA THR A 56 5.40 7.42 -6.26
C THR A 56 4.86 6.00 -6.40
N MET A 57 5.29 5.07 -5.54
CA MET A 57 4.83 3.68 -5.58
C MET A 57 3.36 3.52 -5.19
N ILE A 58 2.87 4.31 -4.23
CA ILE A 58 1.43 4.37 -3.88
C ILE A 58 0.62 4.83 -5.08
N ASN A 59 1.01 5.91 -5.75
CA ASN A 59 0.31 6.39 -6.94
C ASN A 59 0.35 5.37 -8.09
N ALA A 60 1.49 4.70 -8.29
CA ALA A 60 1.67 3.73 -9.37
C ALA A 60 0.92 2.41 -9.14
N THR A 61 0.88 1.90 -7.91
CA THR A 61 0.44 0.52 -7.64
C THR A 61 -0.60 0.38 -6.52
N GLY A 62 -0.98 1.47 -5.85
CA GLY A 62 -1.98 1.47 -4.77
C GLY A 62 -3.35 0.95 -5.22
N HIS A 63 -3.77 1.25 -6.44
CA HIS A 63 -5.00 0.71 -7.02
C HIS A 63 -4.94 -0.80 -7.31
N ILE A 64 -3.75 -1.41 -7.27
CA ILE A 64 -3.54 -2.85 -7.52
C ILE A 64 -3.54 -3.61 -6.19
N SER A 65 -2.67 -3.23 -5.25
CA SER A 65 -2.43 -3.98 -4.00
C SER A 65 -2.94 -3.29 -2.73
N GLY A 66 -3.27 -2.00 -2.76
CA GLY A 66 -3.42 -1.18 -1.56
C GLY A 66 -2.10 -0.58 -1.07
N ALA A 67 -0.97 -0.89 -1.73
CA ALA A 67 0.35 -0.30 -1.49
C ALA A 67 0.79 -0.34 -0.02
N HIS A 68 0.82 -1.54 0.58
CA HIS A 68 1.27 -1.67 1.97
C HIS A 68 2.79 -1.49 2.06
N PHE A 69 3.54 -2.16 1.16
CA PHE A 69 5.01 -2.19 1.03
C PHE A 69 5.78 -2.48 2.31
N ASN A 70 5.09 -2.89 3.37
CA ASN A 70 5.61 -2.99 4.72
C ASN A 70 4.86 -4.11 5.48
N PRO A 71 5.60 -5.06 6.07
CA PRO A 71 5.05 -6.10 6.93
C PRO A 71 4.18 -5.59 8.08
N ALA A 72 4.64 -4.56 8.81
CA ALA A 72 3.92 -3.99 9.94
C ALA A 72 2.58 -3.36 9.50
N VAL A 73 2.56 -2.67 8.36
CA VAL A 73 1.33 -2.10 7.77
C VAL A 73 0.36 -3.21 7.39
N THR A 74 0.85 -4.27 6.74
CA THR A 74 0.03 -5.41 6.34
C THR A 74 -0.60 -6.11 7.54
N LEU A 75 0.19 -6.33 8.59
CA LEU A 75 -0.28 -6.93 9.84
C LEU A 75 -1.28 -6.02 10.56
N ALA A 76 -1.04 -4.71 10.62
CA ALA A 76 -1.95 -3.75 11.23
C ALA A 76 -3.31 -3.72 10.50
N PHE A 77 -3.31 -3.74 9.18
CA PHE A 77 -4.54 -3.78 8.38
C PHE A 77 -5.29 -5.10 8.56
N ALA A 78 -4.58 -6.22 8.65
CA ALA A 78 -5.19 -7.51 8.96
C ALA A 78 -5.79 -7.53 10.38
N ALA A 79 -5.07 -7.01 11.38
CA ALA A 79 -5.50 -6.95 12.77
C ALA A 79 -6.73 -6.05 12.98
N THR A 80 -6.82 -4.96 12.22
CA THR A 80 -7.95 -4.03 12.24
C THR A 80 -9.10 -4.43 11.31
N ARG A 81 -9.03 -5.62 10.69
CA ARG A 81 -10.02 -6.17 9.74
C ARG A 81 -10.22 -5.35 8.46
N HIS A 82 -9.24 -4.52 8.09
CA HIS A 82 -9.21 -3.79 6.82
C HIS A 82 -8.55 -4.59 5.69
N PHE A 83 -7.98 -5.77 5.97
CA PHE A 83 -7.33 -6.61 4.98
C PHE A 83 -7.56 -8.11 5.23
N PRO A 84 -7.81 -8.93 4.19
CA PRO A 84 -8.07 -10.35 4.33
C PRO A 84 -6.85 -11.10 4.88
N PRO A 85 -6.96 -11.81 6.03
CA PRO A 85 -5.84 -12.51 6.65
C PRO A 85 -5.16 -13.54 5.73
N ALA A 86 -5.90 -14.16 4.82
CA ALA A 86 -5.37 -15.14 3.86
C ALA A 86 -4.34 -14.57 2.89
N LEU A 87 -4.35 -13.25 2.62
CA LEU A 87 -3.37 -12.59 1.74
C LEU A 87 -2.12 -12.10 2.50
N VAL A 88 -2.14 -12.10 3.83
CA VAL A 88 -1.02 -11.63 4.67
C VAL A 88 0.29 -12.38 4.35
N PRO A 89 0.34 -13.73 4.34
CA PRO A 89 1.58 -14.43 4.05
C PRO A 89 2.11 -14.14 2.64
N VAL A 90 1.20 -13.94 1.67
CA VAL A 90 1.56 -13.59 0.28
C VAL A 90 2.21 -12.21 0.22
N TYR A 91 1.65 -11.23 0.94
CA TYR A 91 2.19 -9.87 1.01
C TYR A 91 3.54 -9.85 1.73
N LEU A 92 3.65 -10.54 2.86
CA LEU A 92 4.91 -10.63 3.61
C LEU A 92 6.02 -11.25 2.77
N ALA A 93 5.75 -12.36 2.08
CA ALA A 93 6.73 -12.99 1.21
C ALA A 93 7.16 -12.06 0.06
N ALA A 94 6.22 -11.35 -0.56
CA ALA A 94 6.51 -10.40 -1.63
C ALA A 94 7.33 -9.20 -1.15
N GLN A 95 6.97 -8.61 0.00
CA GLN A 95 7.65 -7.46 0.58
C GLN A 95 9.08 -7.82 1.00
N LEU A 96 9.24 -8.93 1.73
CA LEU A 96 10.57 -9.42 2.13
C LEU A 96 11.42 -9.79 0.91
N GLY A 97 10.83 -10.46 -0.09
CA GLY A 97 11.49 -10.78 -1.34
C GLY A 97 11.94 -9.53 -2.10
N GLY A 98 11.07 -8.52 -2.22
CA GLY A 98 11.37 -7.24 -2.85
C GLY A 98 12.49 -6.47 -2.12
N ALA A 99 12.45 -6.45 -0.79
CA ALA A 99 13.49 -5.82 0.03
C ALA A 99 14.86 -6.48 -0.15
N VAL A 100 14.92 -7.82 -0.11
CA VAL A 100 16.16 -8.57 -0.33
C VAL A 100 16.65 -8.40 -1.77
N ALA A 101 15.75 -8.44 -2.74
CA ALA A 101 16.08 -8.22 -4.14
C ALA A 101 16.66 -6.82 -4.40
N ALA A 102 16.23 -5.79 -3.66
CA ALA A 102 16.78 -4.43 -3.74
C ALA A 102 18.18 -4.31 -3.13
N ALA A 103 18.51 -5.11 -2.12
CA ALA A 103 19.83 -5.12 -1.51
C ALA A 103 20.93 -5.62 -2.47
N ALA A 104 20.60 -6.54 -3.38
CA ALA A 104 21.55 -7.09 -4.35
C ALA A 104 22.16 -6.03 -5.30
N PRO A 105 21.37 -5.23 -6.06
CA PRO A 105 21.92 -4.18 -6.90
C PRO A 105 22.57 -3.06 -6.08
N LEU A 106 22.06 -2.71 -4.89
CA LEU A 106 22.74 -1.75 -4.01
C LEU A 106 24.16 -2.21 -3.66
N ARG A 107 24.30 -3.48 -3.26
CA ARG A 107 25.60 -4.07 -2.95
C ARG A 107 26.51 -4.16 -4.18
N ALA A 108 25.95 -4.48 -5.34
CA ALA A 108 26.73 -4.58 -6.58
C ALA A 108 27.26 -3.22 -7.04
N LEU A 109 26.46 -2.16 -6.88
CA LEU A 109 26.80 -0.80 -7.33
C LEU A 109 27.73 -0.07 -6.36
N PHE A 110 27.55 -0.24 -5.05
CA PHE A 110 28.20 0.58 -4.02
C PHE A 110 29.03 -0.22 -3.01
N GLY A 111 29.04 -1.55 -3.11
CA GLY A 111 29.64 -2.40 -2.08
C GLY A 111 28.86 -2.36 -0.75
N PRO A 112 29.43 -2.88 0.36
CA PRO A 112 28.76 -2.98 1.66
C PRO A 112 28.75 -1.66 2.47
N VAL A 113 28.72 -0.50 1.79
CA VAL A 113 28.74 0.82 2.43
C VAL A 113 27.49 1.04 3.28
N ALA A 114 27.64 1.69 4.43
CA ALA A 114 26.54 2.04 5.35
C ALA A 114 25.60 0.86 5.69
N ARG A 115 26.12 -0.37 5.70
CA ARG A 115 25.31 -1.60 5.87
C ARG A 115 24.12 -1.67 4.90
N LEU A 116 24.29 -1.13 3.69
CA LEU A 116 23.24 -0.99 2.67
C LEU A 116 22.00 -0.24 3.16
N GLY A 117 22.15 0.69 4.10
CA GLY A 117 21.05 1.44 4.70
C GLY A 117 20.20 0.64 5.70
N ALA A 118 20.71 -0.49 6.21
CA ALA A 118 20.06 -1.24 7.27
C ALA A 118 19.94 -0.40 8.55
N THR A 119 18.77 -0.44 9.18
CA THR A 119 18.54 0.19 10.49
C THR A 119 19.21 -0.62 11.59
N GLY A 120 20.00 0.05 12.42
CA GLY A 120 20.64 -0.54 13.60
C GLY A 120 20.49 0.38 14.80
N PRO A 121 20.48 -0.16 16.03
CA PRO A 121 20.38 0.65 17.23
C PRO A 121 21.61 1.56 17.33
N ALA A 122 21.38 2.87 17.36
CA ALA A 122 22.44 3.87 17.57
C ALA A 122 22.76 4.09 19.06
N GLY A 123 21.85 3.70 19.96
CA GLY A 123 21.97 3.81 21.41
C GLY A 123 21.52 2.53 22.11
N THR A 124 20.95 2.68 23.31
CA THR A 124 20.41 1.51 24.04
C THR A 124 19.23 0.88 23.30
N ALA A 125 18.99 -0.40 23.54
CA ALA A 125 17.83 -1.10 22.99
C ALA A 125 16.51 -0.41 23.38
N GLY A 126 16.40 0.08 24.63
CA GLY A 126 15.21 0.79 25.11
C GLY A 126 14.96 2.12 24.38
N GLN A 127 16.02 2.91 24.14
CA GLN A 127 15.89 4.17 23.38
C GLN A 127 15.50 3.92 21.92
N SER A 128 16.11 2.92 21.29
CA SER A 128 15.81 2.56 19.90
C SER A 128 14.37 2.04 19.76
N LEU A 129 13.92 1.22 20.71
CA LEU A 129 12.54 0.74 20.78
C LEU A 129 11.54 1.88 20.96
N LEU A 130 11.81 2.82 21.86
CA LEU A 130 10.96 4.00 22.06
C LEU A 130 10.83 4.82 20.77
N LEU A 131 11.96 5.05 20.08
CA LEU A 131 11.95 5.76 18.81
C LEU A 131 11.13 5.02 17.76
N GLU A 132 11.32 3.71 17.61
CA GLU A 132 10.54 2.90 16.66
C GLU A 132 9.04 2.92 16.96
N ILE A 133 8.64 2.88 18.23
CA ILE A 133 7.23 2.99 18.64
C ILE A 133 6.66 4.34 18.20
N VAL A 134 7.36 5.44 18.48
CA VAL A 134 6.90 6.79 18.14
C VAL A 134 6.80 6.96 16.61
N LEU A 135 7.83 6.56 15.87
CA LEU A 135 7.84 6.67 14.40
C LEU A 135 6.77 5.78 13.75
N SER A 136 6.60 4.55 14.23
CA SER A 136 5.58 3.62 13.72
C SER A 136 4.18 4.10 14.04
N PHE A 137 3.95 4.70 15.20
CA PHE A 137 2.67 5.30 15.56
C PHE A 137 2.26 6.38 14.55
N PHE A 138 3.14 7.35 14.28
CA PHE A 138 2.83 8.41 13.31
C PHE A 138 2.66 7.87 11.89
N LEU A 139 3.50 6.92 11.46
CA LEU A 139 3.36 6.27 10.16
C LEU A 139 2.00 5.58 10.04
N MET A 140 1.62 4.77 11.02
CA MET A 140 0.35 4.04 11.00
C MET A 140 -0.86 4.96 11.14
N PHE A 141 -0.75 6.03 11.92
CA PHE A 141 -1.79 7.06 12.02
C PHE A 141 -2.07 7.67 10.64
N VAL A 142 -1.03 8.11 9.92
CA VAL A 142 -1.16 8.69 8.58
C VAL A 142 -1.71 7.66 7.58
N ILE A 143 -1.15 6.45 7.55
CA ILE A 143 -1.59 5.41 6.61
C ILE A 143 -3.06 5.06 6.84
N THR A 144 -3.47 4.86 8.09
CA THR A 144 -4.86 4.51 8.41
C THR A 144 -5.79 5.67 8.07
N ALA A 145 -5.44 6.91 8.42
CA ALA A 145 -6.23 8.10 8.10
C ALA A 145 -6.44 8.25 6.59
N VAL A 146 -5.38 8.08 5.78
CA VAL A 146 -5.46 8.16 4.32
C VAL A 146 -6.22 6.96 3.72
N ALA A 147 -5.96 5.75 4.19
CA ALA A 147 -6.59 4.54 3.65
C ALA A 147 -8.08 4.41 3.98
N THR A 148 -8.53 5.03 5.08
CA THR A 148 -9.92 5.00 5.53
C THR A 148 -10.72 6.24 5.10
N ASP A 149 -10.08 7.22 4.45
CA ASP A 149 -10.80 8.39 3.96
C ASP A 149 -11.70 8.05 2.76
N THR A 150 -12.99 7.93 3.07
CA THR A 150 -14.05 7.67 2.08
C THR A 150 -14.26 8.80 1.07
N ARG A 151 -13.63 9.98 1.24
CA ARG A 151 -13.72 11.09 0.27
C ARG A 151 -12.82 10.88 -0.95
N ALA A 152 -11.78 10.05 -0.84
CA ALA A 152 -10.86 9.75 -1.95
C ALA A 152 -11.47 8.82 -3.01
N VAL A 153 -12.45 7.99 -2.62
CA VAL A 153 -13.23 7.17 -3.54
C VAL A 153 -14.48 7.95 -3.90
N GLY A 154 -14.39 8.75 -4.96
CA GLY A 154 -15.49 9.58 -5.46
C GLY A 154 -16.82 8.84 -5.39
N GLY A 155 -17.74 9.40 -4.60
CA GLY A 155 -19.02 8.79 -4.29
C GLY A 155 -19.74 8.33 -5.55
N ARG A 156 -19.72 7.01 -5.80
CA ARG A 156 -20.71 6.40 -6.69
C ARG A 156 -22.04 6.52 -5.99
N ARG A 157 -22.76 7.61 -6.26
CA ARG A 157 -24.20 7.66 -6.07
C ARG A 157 -24.77 6.37 -6.66
N PRO A 158 -25.49 5.54 -5.89
CA PRO A 158 -26.27 4.47 -6.49
C PRO A 158 -27.24 5.14 -7.47
N SER A 159 -27.11 4.84 -8.75
CA SER A 159 -28.08 5.24 -9.76
C SER A 159 -29.43 4.64 -9.35
N ARG A 160 -30.28 5.45 -8.73
CA ARG A 160 -31.69 5.15 -8.51
C ARG A 160 -32.43 5.33 -9.83
N SER A 161 -32.16 4.49 -10.81
CA SER A 161 -32.94 4.48 -12.06
C SER A 161 -32.97 3.09 -12.70
N ALA A 162 -33.44 2.09 -11.96
CA ALA A 162 -34.06 0.90 -12.53
C ALA A 162 -35.07 0.35 -11.52
N GLY A 163 -36.34 0.28 -11.90
CA GLY A 163 -37.35 -0.44 -11.09
C GLY A 163 -38.32 0.43 -10.29
N ARG A 164 -38.80 1.55 -10.86
CA ARG A 164 -40.11 2.11 -10.45
C ARG A 164 -41.11 1.96 -11.60
N TRP A 165 -41.25 0.73 -12.11
CA TRP A 165 -42.40 0.34 -12.92
C TRP A 165 -43.60 0.14 -11.99
N ARG A 166 -44.18 1.30 -11.70
CA ARG A 166 -45.54 1.60 -11.27
C ARG A 166 -46.51 0.41 -11.46
N TRP A 167 -46.76 -0.31 -10.38
CA TRP A 167 -47.97 -1.12 -10.20
C TRP A 167 -49.18 -0.17 -10.24
N ARG A 168 -49.81 -0.03 -11.42
CA ARG A 168 -51.16 0.54 -11.52
C ARG A 168 -52.09 -0.53 -12.08
N ARG A 169 -52.83 -1.11 -11.13
CA ARG A 169 -53.98 -2.00 -11.27
C ARG A 169 -54.77 -1.76 -12.56
N SER A 170 -54.92 -2.80 -13.37
CA SER A 170 -56.03 -2.96 -14.30
C SER A 170 -56.70 -4.30 -14.00
N SER A 171 -57.65 -4.26 -13.06
CA SER A 171 -58.59 -5.34 -12.82
C SER A 171 -59.97 -4.70 -12.68
N ARG A 172 -60.74 -4.68 -13.77
CA ARG A 172 -62.22 -4.68 -13.82
C ARG A 172 -62.74 -4.52 -15.26
N GLY A 173 -63.62 -5.43 -15.68
CA GLY A 173 -64.57 -5.23 -16.79
C GLY A 173 -64.47 -6.27 -17.90
N ARG A 174 -64.96 -7.51 -17.69
CA ARG A 174 -66.31 -8.00 -18.07
C ARG A 174 -66.46 -8.41 -19.55
N SER A 175 -66.49 -9.72 -19.72
CA SER A 175 -67.36 -10.54 -20.59
C SER A 175 -68.46 -9.87 -21.41
N ARG A 176 -68.53 -10.28 -22.69
CA ARG A 176 -69.69 -10.51 -23.60
C ARG A 176 -69.16 -10.36 -25.05
N ALA A 177 -69.55 -11.08 -26.09
CA ALA A 177 -70.48 -12.18 -26.36
C ALA A 177 -70.31 -12.50 -27.88
N ARG A 178 -70.55 -13.75 -28.30
CA ARG A 178 -71.17 -14.18 -29.59
C ARG A 178 -70.71 -13.43 -30.87
N ARG A 179 -70.04 -14.07 -31.82
CA ARG A 179 -70.57 -15.04 -32.81
C ARG A 179 -69.40 -15.56 -33.64
#